data_AF-A0A2X1WLR3-F1
#
_entry.id   AF-A0A2X1WLR3-F1
#
_cell.length_a   1.000
_cell.length_b   1.000
_cell.length_c   1.000
_cell.angle_alpha   90.00
_cell.angle_beta   90.00
_cell.angle_gamma   90.00
#
_symmetry.space_group_name_H-M   'P 1'
#
loop_
_entity.id
_entity.type
_entity.pdbx_description
1 polymer ?
#
loop_
_entity_poly.entity_id
_entity_poly.type
_entity_poly.pdbx_seq_one_letter_code
_entity_poly.pdbx_strand_id
1 'polypeptide(L)'
;MDLAKKLGLRQETYSVSIPLGATINMAGAAITIAVLTLAAVHTLGIEVDIATAFLLSLLATVAACGASGVPGGSLLLIPMACSLFGVSNEIAAQVIAIGVTISVIQDSVETGLNSSTDVLFTAAADIAERRKA
;
A
#
# COMPACT_ATOMS: atom_id res chain seq x y z
N MET A 1 18.38 2.38 -1.77
CA MET A 1 19.73 1.87 -1.38
C MET A 1 20.68 3.00 -0.97
N ASP A 2 20.92 4.00 -1.83
CA ASP A 2 21.89 5.06 -1.51
C ASP A 2 21.55 5.87 -0.25
N LEU A 3 20.26 6.08 0.03
CA LEU A 3 19.83 6.73 1.26
C LEU A 3 20.24 5.92 2.51
N ALA A 4 20.03 4.61 2.52
CA ALA A 4 20.45 3.73 3.62
C ALA A 4 21.98 3.77 3.83
N LYS A 5 22.75 3.81 2.74
CA LYS A 5 24.21 4.00 2.79
C LYS A 5 24.59 5.36 3.38
N LYS A 6 23.93 6.45 2.96
CA LYS A 6 24.13 7.81 3.51
C LYS A 6 23.79 7.91 5.00
N LEU A 7 22.80 7.15 5.45
CA LEU A 7 22.42 7.04 6.87
C LEU A 7 23.38 6.15 7.68
N GLY A 8 24.41 5.58 7.04
CA GLY A 8 25.41 4.74 7.72
C GLY A 8 24.88 3.40 8.20
N LEU A 9 23.78 2.90 7.61
CA LEU A 9 23.19 1.60 7.93
C LEU A 9 24.11 0.47 7.45
N ARG A 10 24.15 -0.66 8.16
CA ARG A 10 25.01 -1.78 7.76
C ARG A 10 24.54 -2.39 6.44
N GLN A 11 25.47 -2.64 5.54
CA GLN A 11 25.19 -3.21 4.22
C GLN A 11 24.54 -4.59 4.30
N GLU A 12 24.96 -5.41 5.27
CA GLU A 12 24.34 -6.71 5.55
C GLU A 12 22.84 -6.62 5.89
N THR A 13 22.40 -5.49 6.46
CA THR A 13 20.98 -5.26 6.79
C THR A 13 20.24 -4.72 5.58
N TYR A 14 20.65 -3.56 5.04
CA TYR A 14 19.85 -2.88 4.02
C TYR A 14 19.87 -3.57 2.65
N SER A 15 20.88 -4.40 2.35
CA SER A 15 20.94 -5.13 1.08
C SER A 15 19.87 -6.22 0.97
N VAL A 16 19.35 -6.70 2.11
CA VAL A 16 18.29 -7.72 2.17
C VAL A 16 16.94 -7.08 2.50
N SER A 17 16.89 -6.17 3.46
CA SER A 17 15.61 -5.62 3.94
C SER A 17 14.93 -4.69 2.93
N ILE A 18 15.69 -3.89 2.17
CA ILE A 18 15.08 -2.94 1.20
C ILE A 18 14.45 -3.67 0.01
N PRO A 19 15.11 -4.64 -0.67
CA PRO A 19 14.48 -5.36 -1.78
C PRO A 19 13.28 -6.20 -1.32
N LEU A 20 13.36 -6.76 -0.11
CA LEU A 20 12.24 -7.46 0.50
C LEU A 20 11.08 -6.50 0.81
N GLY A 21 11.37 -5.35 1.43
CA GLY A 21 10.38 -4.31 1.72
C GLY A 21 9.69 -3.80 0.45
N ALA A 22 10.46 -3.54 -0.61
CA ALA A 22 9.92 -3.09 -1.88
C ALA A 22 8.89 -4.05 -2.53
N THR A 23 8.84 -5.31 -2.10
CA THR A 23 7.81 -6.27 -2.54
C THR A 23 6.69 -6.47 -1.53
N ILE A 24 6.98 -6.53 -0.23
CA ILE A 24 5.96 -6.87 0.78
C ILE A 24 5.38 -5.65 1.52
N ASN A 25 6.14 -4.57 1.66
CA ASN A 25 5.76 -3.39 2.43
C ASN A 25 5.01 -2.39 1.54
N MET A 26 3.75 -2.74 1.26
CA MET A 26 2.88 -1.95 0.38
C MET A 26 1.78 -1.22 1.16
N ALA A 27 2.15 -0.50 2.22
CA ALA A 27 1.21 0.27 3.03
C ALA A 27 0.46 1.35 2.24
N GLY A 28 1.15 2.03 1.32
CA GLY A 28 0.55 2.99 0.40
C GLY A 28 -0.49 2.35 -0.51
N ALA A 29 -0.23 1.14 -1.03
CA ALA A 29 -1.19 0.42 -1.87
C ALA A 29 -2.43 0.02 -1.07
N ALA A 30 -2.24 -0.44 0.16
CA ALA A 30 -3.35 -0.75 1.06
C ALA A 30 -4.24 0.48 1.32
N ILE A 31 -3.61 1.65 1.51
CA ILE A 31 -4.32 2.93 1.65
C ILE A 31 -5.06 3.29 0.36
N THR A 32 -4.43 3.18 -0.81
CA THR A 32 -5.07 3.44 -2.11
C THR A 32 -6.33 2.60 -2.29
N ILE A 33 -6.22 1.28 -2.07
CA ILE A 33 -7.34 0.33 -2.17
C ILE A 33 -8.47 0.75 -1.22
N ALA A 34 -8.15 0.95 0.06
CA ALA A 34 -9.15 1.29 1.06
C ALA A 34 -9.82 2.64 0.78
N VAL A 35 -9.05 3.69 0.47
CA VAL A 35 -9.56 5.04 0.25
C VAL A 35 -10.43 5.11 -1.01
N LEU A 36 -10.00 4.51 -2.13
CA LEU A 36 -10.78 4.54 -3.36
C LEU A 36 -12.07 3.71 -3.23
N THR A 37 -12.02 2.57 -2.53
CA THR A 37 -13.24 1.80 -2.22
C THR A 37 -14.17 2.58 -1.29
N LEU A 38 -13.66 3.21 -0.22
CA LEU A 38 -14.46 4.03 0.69
C LEU A 38 -15.08 5.24 -0.02
N ALA A 39 -14.36 5.86 -0.96
CA ALA A 39 -14.89 6.93 -1.79
C ALA A 39 -16.04 6.44 -2.69
N ALA A 40 -15.91 5.26 -3.28
CA ALA A 40 -16.94 4.66 -4.13
C ALA A 40 -18.23 4.36 -3.33
N VAL A 41 -18.11 3.67 -2.20
CA VAL A 41 -19.28 3.32 -1.36
C VAL A 41 -19.94 4.55 -0.76
N HIS A 42 -19.16 5.57 -0.39
CA HIS A 42 -19.70 6.86 0.05
C HIS A 42 -20.50 7.55 -1.08
N THR A 43 -19.97 7.55 -2.30
CA THR A 43 -20.64 8.11 -3.48
C THR A 43 -21.96 7.39 -3.79
N LEU A 44 -22.03 6.09 -3.52
CA LEU A 44 -23.22 5.26 -3.72
C LEU A 44 -24.21 5.32 -2.55
N GLY A 45 -23.91 6.05 -1.46
CA GLY A 45 -24.75 6.11 -0.28
C GLY A 45 -24.80 4.81 0.53
N ILE A 46 -23.80 3.93 0.37
CA ILE A 46 -23.68 2.69 1.13
C ILE A 46 -23.07 3.03 2.50
N GLU A 47 -23.79 2.72 3.57
CA GLU A 47 -23.27 2.89 4.93
C GLU A 47 -22.16 1.88 5.22
N VAL A 48 -21.08 2.37 5.84
CA VAL A 48 -19.94 1.56 6.26
C VAL A 48 -19.83 1.64 7.77
N ASP A 49 -20.05 0.51 8.44
CA ASP A 49 -19.81 0.40 9.87
C ASP A 49 -18.32 0.16 10.18
N ILE A 50 -17.94 0.38 11.44
CA ILE A 50 -16.53 0.29 11.88
C ILE A 50 -15.96 -1.11 11.68
N ALA A 51 -16.75 -2.19 11.86
CA ALA A 51 -16.24 -3.54 11.71
C ALA A 51 -15.94 -3.84 10.23
N THR A 52 -16.81 -3.43 9.31
CA THR A 52 -16.55 -3.58 7.87
C THR A 52 -15.39 -2.70 7.40
N ALA A 53 -15.24 -1.48 7.92
CA ALA A 53 -14.08 -0.62 7.64
C ALA A 53 -12.76 -1.24 8.11
N PHE A 54 -12.76 -1.90 9.28
CA PHE A 54 -11.61 -2.64 9.78
C PHE A 54 -11.30 -3.87 8.90
N LEU A 55 -12.33 -4.62 8.50
CA LEU A 55 -12.18 -5.75 7.58
C LEU A 55 -11.60 -5.32 6.23
N LEU A 56 -12.09 -4.22 5.66
CA LEU A 56 -11.54 -3.62 4.44
C LEU A 56 -10.05 -3.31 4.60
N SER A 57 -9.67 -2.71 5.72
CA SER A 57 -8.27 -2.34 5.99
C SER A 57 -7.37 -3.57 6.08
N LEU A 58 -7.83 -4.64 6.76
CA LEU A 58 -7.10 -5.90 6.83
C LEU A 58 -6.97 -6.57 5.45
N LEU A 59 -8.06 -6.63 4.70
CA LEU A 59 -8.10 -7.23 3.37
C LEU A 59 -7.21 -6.47 2.38
N ALA A 60 -7.28 -5.14 2.39
CA ALA A 60 -6.44 -4.27 1.58
C ALA A 60 -4.96 -4.44 1.92
N THR A 61 -4.61 -4.58 3.20
CA THR A 61 -3.22 -4.82 3.65
C THR A 61 -2.68 -6.15 3.12
N VAL A 62 -3.44 -7.23 3.27
CA VAL A 62 -3.03 -8.56 2.79
C VAL A 62 -2.95 -8.59 1.26
N ALA A 63 -3.92 -8.01 0.56
CA ALA A 63 -3.95 -7.98 -0.89
C ALA A 63 -2.83 -7.11 -1.46
N ALA A 64 -2.53 -5.98 -0.82
CA ALA A 64 -1.45 -5.09 -1.22
C ALA A 64 -0.11 -5.83 -1.29
N CYS A 65 0.22 -6.69 -0.33
CA CYS A 65 1.44 -7.51 -0.39
C CYS A 65 1.58 -8.34 -1.69
N GLY A 66 0.45 -8.69 -2.33
CA GLY A 66 0.40 -9.45 -3.58
C GLY A 66 0.42 -8.61 -4.86
N ALA A 67 0.29 -7.28 -4.77
CA ALA A 67 0.28 -6.39 -5.93
C ALA A 67 1.67 -5.93 -6.40
N SER A 68 2.74 -6.35 -5.69
CA SER A 68 4.10 -5.94 -6.02
C SER A 68 4.54 -6.45 -7.41
N GLY A 69 5.24 -5.58 -8.14
CA GLY A 69 5.77 -5.89 -9.48
C GLY A 69 4.82 -5.61 -10.66
N VAL A 70 3.58 -5.17 -10.39
CA VAL A 70 2.64 -4.72 -11.43
C VAL A 70 2.46 -3.21 -11.36
N PRO A 71 2.76 -2.43 -12.43
CA PRO A 71 2.47 -1.01 -12.47
C PRO A 71 0.98 -0.74 -12.21
N GLY A 72 0.66 0.10 -11.22
CA GLY A 72 -0.72 0.34 -10.80
C GLY A 72 -1.43 -0.88 -10.19
N GLY A 73 -0.68 -1.86 -9.66
CA GLY A 73 -1.23 -3.10 -9.10
C GLY A 73 -2.25 -2.87 -7.99
N SER A 74 -2.12 -1.80 -7.20
CA SER A 74 -3.11 -1.41 -6.17
C SER A 74 -4.48 -1.10 -6.78
N LEU A 75 -4.53 -0.47 -7.95
CA LEU A 75 -5.78 -0.18 -8.65
C LEU A 75 -6.49 -1.47 -9.10
N LEU A 76 -5.74 -2.49 -9.50
CA LEU A 76 -6.31 -3.79 -9.92
C LEU A 76 -6.98 -4.56 -8.77
N LEU A 77 -6.68 -4.18 -7.51
CA LEU A 77 -7.27 -4.78 -6.31
C LEU A 77 -8.52 -4.04 -5.81
N ILE A 78 -8.88 -2.90 -6.40
CA ILE A 78 -10.10 -2.15 -6.06
C ILE A 78 -11.37 -3.00 -6.24
N PRO A 79 -11.56 -3.79 -7.32
CA PRO A 79 -12.77 -4.61 -7.48
C PRO A 79 -12.96 -5.61 -6.35
N MET A 80 -11.87 -6.22 -5.87
CA MET A 80 -11.90 -7.11 -4.71
C MET A 80 -12.42 -6.37 -3.47
N ALA A 81 -11.90 -5.18 -3.17
CA ALA A 81 -12.35 -4.39 -2.03
C ALA A 81 -13.79 -3.86 -2.19
N CYS A 82 -14.18 -3.42 -3.39
CA CYS A 82 -15.54 -3.01 -3.74
C CYS A 82 -16.56 -4.15 -3.56
N SER A 83 -16.16 -5.40 -3.85
CA SER A 83 -17.04 -6.56 -3.71
C SER A 83 -17.49 -6.82 -2.26
N LEU A 84 -16.70 -6.40 -1.26
CA LEU A 84 -17.09 -6.47 0.16
C LEU A 84 -18.38 -5.69 0.46
N PHE A 85 -18.65 -4.65 -0.33
CA PHE A 85 -19.80 -3.76 -0.16
C PHE A 85 -20.90 -4.01 -1.20
N GLY A 86 -20.80 -5.08 -1.98
CA GLY A 86 -21.74 -5.39 -3.05
C GLY A 86 -21.70 -4.42 -4.24
N VAL A 87 -20.61 -3.65 -4.39
CA VAL A 87 -20.42 -2.76 -5.53
C VAL A 87 -20.12 -3.59 -6.78
N SER A 88 -20.82 -3.30 -7.88
CA SER A 88 -20.69 -4.06 -9.11
C SER A 88 -19.32 -3.85 -9.78
N ASN A 89 -18.89 -4.83 -10.59
CA ASN A 89 -17.62 -4.75 -11.31
C ASN A 89 -17.58 -3.59 -12.31
N GLU A 90 -18.72 -3.21 -12.89
CA GLU A 90 -18.83 -2.06 -13.79
C GLU A 90 -18.49 -0.76 -13.06
N ILE A 91 -19.02 -0.59 -11.85
CA ILE A 91 -18.70 0.59 -11.01
C ILE A 91 -17.25 0.52 -10.54
N ALA A 92 -16.77 -0.65 -10.10
CA ALA A 92 -15.38 -0.81 -9.69
C ALA A 92 -14.40 -0.46 -10.82
N ALA A 93 -14.71 -0.82 -12.08
CA ALA A 93 -13.92 -0.43 -13.24
C ALA A 93 -13.89 1.09 -13.45
N GLN A 94 -14.98 1.81 -13.16
CA GLN A 94 -14.99 3.28 -13.16
C GLN A 94 -14.09 3.86 -12.07
N VAL A 95 -14.05 3.25 -10.88
CA VAL A 95 -13.15 3.67 -9.79
C VAL A 95 -11.69 3.49 -10.21
N ILE A 96 -11.36 2.38 -10.90
CA ILE A 96 -10.03 2.19 -11.50
C ILE A 96 -9.72 3.30 -12.50
N ALA A 97 -10.65 3.65 -13.38
CA ALA A 97 -10.46 4.71 -14.37
C ALA A 97 -10.18 6.08 -13.71
N ILE A 98 -10.86 6.37 -12.59
CA ILE A 98 -10.57 7.55 -11.76
C ILE A 98 -9.15 7.45 -11.18
N GLY A 99 -8.79 6.31 -10.60
CA GLY A 99 -7.44 6.05 -10.07
C GLY A 99 -6.35 6.27 -11.11
N VAL A 100 -6.53 5.75 -12.33
CA VAL A 100 -5.62 5.98 -13.47
C VAL A 100 -5.54 7.45 -13.83
N THR A 101 -6.67 8.17 -13.80
CA THR A 101 -6.72 9.61 -14.11
C THR A 101 -5.89 10.44 -13.13
N ILE A 102 -5.92 10.09 -11.84
CA ILE A 102 -5.17 10.78 -10.79
C ILE A 102 -3.81 10.13 -10.48
N SER A 103 -3.41 9.10 -11.23
CA SER A 103 -2.27 8.23 -10.93
C SER A 103 -0.96 8.99 -10.76
N VAL A 104 -0.73 10.07 -11.52
CA VAL A 104 0.47 10.91 -11.38
C VAL A 104 0.68 11.37 -9.94
N ILE A 105 -0.41 11.70 -9.23
CA ILE A 105 -0.36 12.11 -7.82
C ILE A 105 -0.48 10.89 -6.92
N GLN A 106 -1.51 10.06 -7.13
CA GLN A 106 -1.83 8.94 -6.25
C GLN A 106 -0.70 7.90 -6.18
N ASP A 107 -0.18 7.46 -7.33
CA ASP A 107 0.87 6.44 -7.39
C ASP A 107 2.22 6.96 -6.88
N SER A 108 2.52 8.24 -7.12
CA SER A 108 3.71 8.90 -6.56
C SER A 108 3.69 8.95 -5.03
N VAL A 109 2.53 9.26 -4.44
CA VAL A 109 2.36 9.30 -2.98
C VAL A 109 2.39 7.88 -2.40
N GLU A 110 1.70 6.93 -3.03
CA GLU A 110 1.72 5.51 -2.68
C GLU A 110 3.16 4.97 -2.65
N THR A 111 3.88 5.15 -3.75
CA THR A 111 5.27 4.67 -3.91
C THR A 111 6.21 5.38 -2.95
N GLY A 112 6.03 6.69 -2.73
CA GLY A 112 6.79 7.46 -1.77
C GLY A 112 6.63 6.95 -0.35
N LEU A 113 5.40 6.58 0.05
CA LEU A 113 5.14 6.01 1.37
C LEU A 113 5.77 4.62 1.53
N ASN A 114 5.61 3.73 0.54
CA ASN A 114 6.20 2.39 0.56
C ASN A 114 7.73 2.49 0.69
N SER A 115 8.38 3.27 -0.18
CA SER A 115 9.84 3.36 -0.20
C SER A 115 10.43 4.07 1.01
N SER A 116 9.76 5.10 1.54
CA SER A 116 10.22 5.81 2.74
C SER A 116 10.15 4.92 3.98
N THR A 117 9.09 4.12 4.11
CA THR A 117 8.93 3.19 5.23
C THR A 117 9.88 2.00 5.14
N ASP A 118 10.26 1.53 3.95
CA ASP A 118 11.33 0.53 3.78
C ASP A 118 12.64 0.97 4.44
N VAL A 119 13.03 2.22 4.22
CA VAL A 119 14.24 2.80 4.81
C VAL A 119 14.07 3.01 6.31
N LEU A 120 12.90 3.50 6.74
CA LEU A 120 12.58 3.69 8.16
C LEU A 120 12.68 2.39 8.95
N PHE A 121 12.03 1.32 8.49
CA PHE A 121 12.04 0.03 9.17
C PHE A 121 13.42 -0.62 9.12
N THR A 122 14.14 -0.49 8.00
CA THR A 122 15.53 -0.93 7.90
C THR A 122 16.41 -0.22 8.93
N ALA A 123 16.29 1.10 9.08
CA ALA A 123 17.06 1.87 10.04
C ALA A 123 16.70 1.50 11.49
N ALA A 124 15.41 1.35 11.79
CA ALA A 124 14.93 0.93 13.11
C ALA A 124 15.49 -0.44 13.50
N ALA A 125 15.46 -1.41 12.59
CA ALA A 125 16.02 -2.74 12.80
C ALA A 125 17.54 -2.71 13.00
N ASP A 126 18.27 -1.96 12.16
CA ASP A 126 19.73 -1.83 12.27
C ASP A 126 20.17 -1.21 13.60
N ILE A 127 19.49 -0.14 14.04
CA ILE A 127 19.74 0.53 15.32
C ILE A 127 19.44 -0.41 16.49
N ALA A 128 18.30 -1.12 16.45
CA ALA A 128 17.92 -2.04 17.51
C ALA A 128 18.93 -3.16 17.66
N GLU A 129 19.47 -3.68 16.56
CA GLU A 129 20.47 -4.74 16.58
C GLU A 129 21.83 -4.26 17.09
N ARG A 130 22.27 -3.05 16.71
CA ARG A 130 23.50 -2.45 17.26
C ARG A 130 23.45 -2.25 18.77
N ARG A 131 22.27 -2.00 19.34
CA ARG A 131 22.10 -1.82 20.80
C ARG A 131 22.22 -3.13 21.58
N LYS A 132 22.12 -4.29 20.91
CA LYS A 132 22.26 -5.61 21.55
C LYS A 132 23.72 -6.11 21.57
N ALA A 133 24.57 -5.55 20.71
CA ALA A 133 26.00 -5.86 20.62
C ALA A 133 26.81 -5.00 21.59
#